data_AF-A0A074L777-F1
#
_entry.id   AF-A0A074L777-F1
#
_cell.length_a   1.000
_cell.length_b   1.000
_cell.length_c   1.000
_cell.angle_alpha   90.00
_cell.angle_beta   90.00
_cell.angle_gamma   90.00
#
_symmetry.space_group_name_H-M   'P 1'
#
loop_
_entity.id
_entity.type
_entity.pdbx_description
1 polymer ?
#
loop_
_entity_poly.entity_id
_entity_poly.type
_entity_poly.pdbx_seq_one_letter_code
_entity_poly.pdbx_strand_id
1 'polypeptide(L)'
;MAKVDIIRNNLIDKIMLIRNEDFLFALDKLISTGPFAKELVGLIEEQEMMLQMSEDDILQDRTIPESSLKAKTEEWLKNHKG
;
A
#
# COMPACT_ATOMS: atom_id res chain seq x y z
N MET A 1 -11.07 -6.65 10.80
CA MET A 1 -9.85 -5.87 11.12
C MET A 1 -9.79 -5.65 12.61
N ALA A 2 -8.65 -5.91 13.24
CA ALA A 2 -8.47 -5.69 14.67
C ALA A 2 -8.30 -4.20 14.96
N LYS A 3 -8.62 -3.77 16.19
CA LYS A 3 -8.44 -2.38 16.67
C LYS A 3 -7.01 -1.86 16.46
N VAL A 4 -6.03 -2.76 16.50
CA VAL A 4 -4.61 -2.47 16.29
C VAL A 4 -4.30 -2.13 14.82
N ASP A 5 -4.93 -2.81 13.87
CA ASP A 5 -4.72 -2.58 12.42
C ASP A 5 -5.17 -1.17 12.03
N ILE A 6 -6.30 -0.71 12.58
CA ILE A 6 -6.82 0.64 12.38
C ILE A 6 -5.83 1.69 12.88
N ILE A 7 -5.20 1.46 14.05
CA ILE A 7 -4.21 2.37 14.61
C ILE A 7 -2.97 2.43 13.71
N ARG A 8 -2.49 1.28 13.22
CA ARG A 8 -1.33 1.23 12.30
C ARG A 8 -1.60 1.97 11.00
N ASN A 9 -2.73 1.71 10.36
CA ASN A 9 -3.10 2.38 9.10
C ASN A 9 -3.20 3.90 9.27
N ASN A 10 -3.86 4.37 10.33
CA ASN A 10 -3.95 5.81 10.62
C ASN A 10 -2.58 6.46 10.89
N LEU A 11 -1.62 5.72 11.44
CA LEU A 11 -0.25 6.23 11.64
C LEU A 11 0.50 6.30 10.31
N ILE A 12 0.38 5.30 9.44
CA ILE A 12 0.96 5.30 8.09
C ILE A 12 0.47 6.53 7.32
N ASP A 13 -0.85 6.78 7.30
CA ASP A 13 -1.44 7.94 6.60
C ASP A 13 -0.88 9.27 7.11
N LYS A 14 -0.73 9.41 8.43
CA LYS A 14 -0.15 10.62 9.03
C LYS A 14 1.32 10.78 8.67
N ILE A 15 2.10 9.71 8.67
CA ILE A 15 3.52 9.73 8.31
C ILE A 15 3.69 10.19 6.86
N MET A 16 2.87 9.67 5.94
CA MET A 16 2.89 10.03 4.51
C MET A 16 2.60 11.51 4.24
N LEU A 17 1.97 12.23 5.17
CA LEU A 17 1.67 13.66 5.04
C LEU A 17 2.78 14.56 5.60
N ILE A 18 3.73 14.03 6.36
CA ILE A 18 4.81 14.81 6.97
C ILE A 18 5.85 15.16 5.91
N ARG A 19 6.15 16.45 5.81
CA ARG A 19 7.21 16.98 4.92
C ARG A 19 8.45 17.45 5.66
N ASN A 20 8.36 17.59 6.98
CA ASN A 20 9.47 18.08 7.79
C ASN A 20 10.45 16.94 8.07
N GLU A 21 11.67 17.09 7.55
CA GLU A 21 12.73 16.07 7.63
C GLU A 21 13.18 15.83 9.07
N ASP A 22 13.41 16.88 9.87
CA ASP A 22 13.83 16.75 11.27
C ASP A 22 12.81 15.97 12.10
N PHE A 23 11.52 16.16 11.81
CA PHE A 23 10.44 15.42 12.45
C PHE A 23 10.48 13.94 12.08
N LEU A 24 10.69 13.61 10.81
CA LEU A 24 10.84 12.23 10.36
C LEU A 24 12.05 11.55 11.03
N PHE A 25 13.17 12.26 11.16
CA PHE A 25 14.35 11.75 11.88
C PHE A 25 14.08 11.50 13.37
N ALA A 26 13.40 12.45 14.04
CA ALA A 26 13.04 12.28 15.44
C ALA A 26 12.06 11.10 15.63
N LEU A 27 11.12 10.92 14.71
CA LEU A 27 10.15 9.83 14.72
C LEU A 27 10.83 8.47 14.49
N ASP A 28 11.72 8.36 13.52
CA ASP A 28 12.50 7.16 13.24
C ASP A 28 13.30 6.72 14.47
N LYS A 29 14.01 7.67 15.09
CA LYS A 29 14.76 7.42 16.33
C LYS A 29 13.86 6.99 17.49
N LEU A 30 12.69 7.60 17.63
CA LEU A 30 11.72 7.25 18.66
C LEU A 30 11.24 5.81 18.48
N ILE A 31 10.83 5.44 17.27
CA ILE A 31 10.32 4.10 16.99
C ILE A 31 11.45 3.06 17.17
N SER A 32 12.67 3.39 16.74
CA SER A 32 13.87 2.54 16.84
C SER A 32 14.32 2.21 18.28
N THR A 33 13.83 2.93 19.29
CA THR A 33 14.17 2.68 20.70
C THR A 33 13.11 1.86 21.45
N GLY A 34 11.99 1.52 20.80
CA GLY A 34 10.93 0.71 21.40
C GLY A 34 11.31 -0.77 21.53
N PRO A 35 10.69 -1.53 22.46
CA PRO A 35 10.80 -2.98 22.48
C PRO A 35 10.10 -3.55 21.24
N PHE A 36 10.86 -3.78 20.17
CA PHE A 36 10.34 -4.46 19.01
C PHE A 36 10.11 -5.93 19.35
N ALA A 37 8.84 -6.36 19.29
CA ALA A 37 8.59 -7.74 18.90
C ALA A 37 9.19 -7.88 17.49
N LYS A 38 10.25 -8.68 17.39
CA LYS A 38 11.08 -8.89 16.20
C LYS A 38 10.34 -9.66 15.09
N GLU A 39 9.05 -9.44 14.94
CA GLU A 39 8.31 -9.83 13.75
C GLU A 39 8.30 -8.62 12.85
N LEU A 40 9.26 -8.57 11.94
CA LEU A 40 8.99 -7.99 10.63
C LEU A 40 7.62 -8.55 10.24
N VAL A 41 6.65 -7.68 9.96
CA VAL A 41 5.41 -8.13 9.33
C VAL A 41 5.83 -8.64 7.96
N GLY A 42 6.11 -9.94 7.89
CA GLY A 42 6.35 -10.63 6.65
C GLY A 42 5.10 -10.52 5.79
N LEU A 43 5.29 -10.56 4.48
CA LEU A 43 4.16 -10.78 3.60
C LEU A 43 3.55 -12.13 3.96
N ILE A 44 2.23 -12.20 4.01
CA ILE A 44 1.55 -13.50 4.06
C ILE A 44 1.64 -14.15 2.67
N GLU A 45 1.48 -15.47 2.60
CA GLU A 45 1.61 -16.25 1.36
C GLU A 45 0.77 -15.67 0.21
N GLU A 46 -0.44 -15.21 0.50
CA GLU A 46 -1.33 -14.61 -0.51
C GLU A 46 -0.80 -13.28 -1.05
N GLN A 47 -0.11 -12.50 -0.22
CA GLN A 47 0.51 -11.23 -0.63
C GLN A 47 1.76 -11.48 -1.46
N GLU A 48 2.58 -12.46 -1.09
CA GLU A 48 3.72 -12.90 -1.90
C GLU A 48 3.27 -13.42 -3.26
N MET A 49 2.22 -14.25 -3.27
CA MET A 49 1.61 -14.77 -4.50
C MET A 49 1.09 -13.63 -5.39
N MET A 50 0.41 -12.62 -4.82
CA MET A 50 -0.07 -11.47 -5.58
C MET A 50 1.07 -10.69 -6.24
N LEU A 51 2.19 -10.50 -5.54
CA LEU A 51 3.37 -9.85 -6.12
C LEU A 51 3.99 -10.70 -7.23
N GLN A 52 4.12 -12.02 -7.03
CA GLN A 52 4.63 -12.93 -8.06
C GLN A 52 3.76 -12.93 -9.33
N MET A 53 2.44 -12.90 -9.17
CA MET A 53 1.50 -12.76 -10.30
C MET A 53 1.70 -11.44 -11.04
N SER A 54 1.92 -10.33 -10.30
CA SER A 54 2.21 -9.03 -10.89
C SER A 54 3.51 -9.04 -11.70
N GLU A 55 4.57 -9.68 -11.19
CA GLU A 55 5.84 -9.83 -11.91
C GLU A 55 5.67 -10.65 -13.20
N ASP A 56 4.91 -11.76 -13.15
CA ASP A 56 4.60 -12.55 -14.33
C ASP A 56 3.78 -11.75 -15.36
N ASP A 57 2.80 -10.96 -14.92
CA ASP A 57 2.02 -10.07 -15.80
C ASP A 57 2.91 -9.03 -16.52
N ILE A 58 3.92 -8.49 -15.83
CA ILE A 58 4.90 -7.57 -16.42
C ILE A 58 5.78 -8.29 -17.44
N LEU A 59 6.33 -9.46 -17.10
CA LEU A 59 7.21 -10.23 -17.97
C LEU A 59 6.50 -10.74 -19.24
N GLN A 60 5.22 -11.05 -19.13
CA GLN A 60 4.40 -11.57 -20.23
C GLN A 60 3.62 -10.49 -20.98
N ASP A 61 3.91 -9.21 -20.72
CA ASP A 61 3.27 -8.04 -21.34
C ASP A 61 1.73 -8.07 -21.24
N ARG A 62 1.22 -8.57 -20.10
CA ARG A 62 -0.22 -8.60 -19.77
C ARG A 62 -0.67 -7.35 -19.01
N THR A 63 0.13 -6.29 -19.08
CA THR A 63 -0.21 -4.99 -18.49
C THR A 63 -1.05 -4.16 -19.46
N ILE A 64 -1.80 -3.20 -18.93
CA ILE A 64 -2.53 -2.22 -19.74
C ILE A 64 -2.12 -0.80 -19.33
N PRO A 65 -2.10 0.16 -20.27
CA PRO A 65 -1.90 1.55 -19.92
C PRO A 65 -3.01 2.04 -18.97
N GLU A 66 -2.63 2.89 -18.00
CA GLU A 66 -3.57 3.50 -17.06
C GLU A 66 -4.70 4.24 -17.79
N SER A 67 -4.39 4.94 -18.89
CA SER A 67 -5.36 5.64 -19.72
C SER A 67 -6.45 4.71 -20.27
N SER A 68 -6.08 3.48 -20.66
CA SER A 68 -7.02 2.47 -21.14
C SER A 68 -7.91 1.95 -20.02
N LEU A 69 -7.36 1.72 -18.82
CA LEU A 69 -8.13 1.34 -17.63
C LEU A 69 -9.13 2.44 -17.24
N LYS A 70 -8.69 3.70 -17.25
CA LYS A 70 -9.52 4.86 -16.95
C LYS A 70 -10.70 4.98 -17.91
N ALA A 71 -10.48 4.85 -19.22
CA ALA A 71 -11.53 4.88 -20.22
C ALA A 71 -12.59 3.79 -19.99
N LYS A 72 -12.17 2.55 -19.74
CA LYS A 72 -13.07 1.44 -19.39
C LYS A 72 -13.89 1.71 -18.13
N THR A 73 -13.25 2.31 -17.13
CA THR A 73 -13.90 2.67 -15.86
C THR A 73 -14.96 3.75 -16.07
N GLU A 74 -14.66 4.79 -16.85
CA GLU A 74 -15.60 5.85 -17.21
C GLU A 74 -16.81 5.31 -17.99
N GLU A 75 -16.57 4.40 -18.94
CA GLU A 75 -17.64 3.73 -19.69
C GLU A 75 -18.52 2.88 -18.78
N TRP A 76 -17.91 2.05 -17.92
CA TRP A 76 -18.64 1.25 -16.94
C TRP A 76 -19.51 2.12 -16.03
N LEU A 77 -18.98 3.25 -15.54
CA LEU A 77 -19.71 4.21 -14.72
C LEU A 77 -20.88 4.84 -15.47
N LYS A 78 -20.76 5.14 -16.77
CA LYS A 78 -21.89 5.66 -17.56
C LYS A 78 -23.00 4.64 -17.72
N ASN A 79 -22.66 3.37 -17.88
CA ASN A 79 -23.62 2.28 -18.08
C ASN A 79 -24.28 1.79 -16.78
N HIS A 80 -23.70 2.11 -15.62
CA HIS A 80 -24.17 1.68 -14.30
C HIS A 80 -24.54 2.83 -13.37
N LYS A 81 -24.53 4.08 -13.85
CA LYS A 81 -25.19 5.20 -13.20
C LYS A 81 -26.65 5.25 -13.67
N GLY A 82 -27.55 4.90 -12.76
CA GLY A 82 -28.98 5.21 -12.87
C GLY A 82 -29.26 6.70 -12.72
#